data_AF-A0A959RF61-F1
#
_entry.id   AF-A0A959RF61-F1
#
_cell.length_a   1.000
_cell.length_b   1.000
_cell.length_c   1.000
_cell.angle_alpha   90.00
_cell.angle_beta   90.00
_cell.angle_gamma   90.00
#
_symmetry.space_group_name_H-M   'P 1'
#
loop_
_entity.id
_entity.type
_entity.pdbx_description
1 polymer ?
#
loop_
_entity_poly.entity_id
_entity_poly.type
_entity_poly.pdbx_seq_one_letter_code
_entity_poly.pdbx_strand_id
1 'polypeptide(L)'
;KVNLLVVGNRELTQDTEEKLVAKYNVIYFNDISEKRTVADLREAIIINNIHEVVFSEDTFSNQEILNTISSFKDRNIQFKIVPSGKELILSKLTSNIDDISLIEIEYNINNKLNIFLKRVFDIVLSFIMLLTVYPFIFIYSNIFKGKLGRHISKLKDLPKVFIGKMSFVGIPEWFKIDGKEYLGKRGLTGLIQINFYDGMSDDEMANYNVFYAKNQSLML
;
A
#
# COMPACT_ATOMS: atom_id res chain seq x y z
N LYS A 1 -4.24 -2.13 30.03
CA LYS A 1 -3.69 -1.25 28.97
C LYS A 1 -3.07 -2.15 27.91
N VAL A 2 -3.21 -1.84 26.61
CA VAL A 2 -2.53 -2.59 25.56
C VAL A 2 -1.13 -2.03 25.32
N ASN A 3 -0.22 -2.84 24.80
CA ASN A 3 1.15 -2.41 24.52
C ASN A 3 1.19 -1.60 23.23
N LEU A 4 1.64 -0.36 23.34
CA LEU A 4 1.80 0.61 22.26
C LEU A 4 3.29 0.83 22.00
N LEU A 5 3.72 0.61 20.77
CA LEU A 5 5.09 0.94 20.34
C LEU A 5 5.10 2.30 19.64
N VAL A 6 5.90 3.23 20.13
CA VAL A 6 6.12 4.54 19.50
C VAL A 6 7.43 4.49 18.74
N VAL A 7 7.36 4.79 17.45
CA VAL A 7 8.48 4.73 16.51
C VAL A 7 8.75 6.15 15.97
N GLY A 8 9.71 6.85 16.56
CA GLY A 8 9.97 8.26 16.25
C GLY A 8 11.24 8.81 16.92
N ASN A 9 11.86 9.84 16.34
CA ASN A 9 12.98 10.56 16.98
C ASN A 9 12.52 11.74 17.82
N ARG A 10 11.35 12.31 17.50
CA ARG A 10 10.74 13.34 18.31
C ARG A 10 9.98 12.69 19.45
N GLU A 11 10.31 13.10 20.67
CA GLU A 11 9.41 12.96 21.80
C GLU A 11 8.06 13.55 21.37
N LEU A 12 7.01 12.76 21.56
CA LEU A 12 5.65 13.25 21.39
C LEU A 12 5.50 14.50 22.26
N THR A 13 4.73 15.50 21.82
CA THR A 13 4.48 16.67 22.67
C THR A 13 3.98 16.22 24.04
N GLN A 14 4.42 16.87 25.13
CA GLN A 14 4.08 16.47 26.51
C GLN A 14 2.60 16.13 26.71
N ASP A 15 1.69 16.94 26.14
CA ASP A 15 0.24 16.69 26.18
C ASP A 15 -0.19 15.37 25.50
N THR A 16 0.43 15.02 24.38
CA THR A 16 0.18 13.75 23.67
C THR A 16 0.77 12.57 24.41
N GLU A 17 1.95 12.73 25.01
CA GLU A 17 2.61 11.69 25.78
C GLU A 17 1.80 11.34 27.04
N GLU A 18 1.35 12.34 27.81
CA GLU A 18 0.52 12.14 29.00
C GLU A 18 -0.79 11.40 28.68
N LYS A 19 -1.46 11.80 27.60
CA LYS A 19 -2.69 11.15 27.12
C LYS A 19 -2.46 9.71 26.66
N LEU A 20 -1.33 9.41 26.00
CA LEU A 20 -1.00 8.05 25.58
C LEU A 20 -0.63 7.17 26.76
N VAL A 21 0.22 7.64 27.68
CA VAL A 21 0.62 6.91 28.88
C VAL A 21 -0.58 6.64 29.80
N ALA A 22 -1.59 7.52 29.83
CA ALA A 22 -2.83 7.28 30.55
C ALA A 22 -3.60 6.04 30.03
N LYS A 23 -3.58 5.77 28.72
CA LYS A 23 -4.37 4.72 28.06
C LYS A 23 -3.58 3.45 27.71
N TYR A 24 -2.28 3.56 27.49
CA TYR A 24 -1.43 2.53 26.90
C TYR A 24 -0.22 2.19 27.79
N ASN A 25 0.35 1.00 27.58
CA ASN A 25 1.71 0.71 28.03
C ASN A 25 2.65 1.16 26.89
N VAL A 26 3.19 2.37 27.01
CA VAL A 26 4.02 2.99 25.98
C VAL A 26 5.43 2.41 26.04
N ILE A 27 5.92 1.95 24.89
CA ILE A 27 7.29 1.48 24.70
C ILE A 27 7.87 2.30 23.54
N TYR A 28 9.04 2.90 23.75
CA TYR A 28 9.73 3.63 22.69
C TYR A 28 10.68 2.71 21.94
N PHE A 29 10.62 2.74 20.61
CA PHE A 29 11.47 1.89 19.77
C PHE A 29 12.96 2.19 19.98
N ASN A 30 13.31 3.46 20.23
CA ASN A 30 14.70 3.87 20.49
C ASN A 30 15.26 3.30 21.81
N ASP A 31 14.41 2.93 22.78
CA ASP A 31 14.85 2.41 24.08
C ASP A 31 15.17 0.91 24.01
N ILE A 32 14.58 0.21 23.04
CA ILE A 32 14.65 -1.26 22.93
C ILE A 32 15.47 -1.73 21.74
N SER A 33 15.85 -0.83 20.82
CA SER A 33 16.66 -1.17 19.66
C SER A 33 17.69 -0.08 19.36
N GLU A 34 18.98 -0.45 19.45
CA GLU A 34 20.09 0.43 19.02
C GLU A 34 20.13 0.63 17.51
N LYS A 35 19.59 -0.34 16.75
CA LYS A 35 19.57 -0.33 15.29
C LYS A 35 18.20 0.06 14.76
N ARG A 36 18.17 0.95 13.77
CA ARG A 36 16.94 1.47 13.15
C ARG A 36 16.63 0.74 11.85
N THR A 37 16.51 -0.59 11.92
CA THR A 37 16.15 -1.39 10.74
C THR A 37 14.73 -1.92 10.85
N VAL A 38 14.11 -2.21 9.70
CA VAL A 38 12.78 -2.83 9.61
C VAL A 38 12.76 -4.21 10.27
N ALA A 39 13.88 -4.94 10.26
CA ALA A 39 13.98 -6.25 10.89
C ALA A 39 13.87 -6.13 12.42
N ASP A 40 14.63 -5.20 13.00
CA ASP A 40 14.61 -4.95 14.45
C ASP A 40 13.22 -4.45 14.91
N LEU A 41 12.58 -3.60 14.09
CA LEU A 41 11.21 -3.16 14.35
C LEU A 41 10.23 -4.34 14.40
N ARG A 42 10.31 -5.27 13.43
CA ARG A 42 9.46 -6.46 13.42
C ARG A 42 9.72 -7.35 14.63
N GLU A 43 10.98 -7.54 15.00
CA GLU A 43 11.35 -8.32 16.17
C GLU A 43 10.83 -7.68 17.46
N ALA A 44 10.99 -6.37 17.63
CA ALA A 44 10.47 -5.60 18.75
C ALA A 44 8.95 -5.74 18.89
N ILE A 45 8.20 -5.68 17.78
CA ILE A 45 6.74 -5.87 17.77
C ILE A 45 6.35 -7.26 18.30
N ILE A 46 7.09 -8.30 17.89
CA ILE A 46 6.80 -9.68 18.26
C ILE A 46 7.16 -9.96 19.72
N ILE A 47 8.39 -9.62 20.14
CA ILE A 47 8.90 -9.90 21.49
C ILE A 47 8.06 -9.21 22.56
N ASN A 48 7.67 -7.95 22.31
CA ASN A 48 6.94 -7.15 23.29
C ASN A 48 5.41 -7.31 23.21
N ASN A 49 4.90 -8.24 22.38
CA ASN A 49 3.47 -8.45 22.16
C ASN A 49 2.73 -7.13 21.90
N ILE A 50 3.24 -6.36 20.94
CA ILE A 50 2.68 -5.05 20.59
C ILE A 50 1.36 -5.23 19.86
N HIS A 51 0.35 -4.44 20.27
CA HIS A 51 -0.99 -4.46 19.66
C HIS A 51 -1.27 -3.18 18.87
N GLU A 52 -0.54 -2.11 19.14
CA GLU A 52 -0.67 -0.83 18.46
C GLU A 52 0.73 -0.25 18.20
N VAL A 53 0.96 0.28 17.00
CA VAL A 53 2.22 0.92 16.60
C VAL A 53 1.90 2.31 16.07
N VAL A 54 2.58 3.32 16.60
CA VAL A 54 2.47 4.71 16.16
C VAL A 54 3.79 5.15 15.53
N PHE A 55 3.75 5.54 14.28
CA PHE A 55 4.90 6.08 13.54
C PHE A 55 4.91 7.60 13.57
N SER A 56 6.10 8.16 13.82
CA SER A 56 6.49 9.53 13.52
C SER A 56 7.30 9.53 12.21
N GLU A 57 7.07 10.53 11.36
CA GLU A 57 7.56 10.59 9.96
C GLU A 57 9.10 10.64 9.79
N ASP A 58 9.87 10.64 10.87
CA ASP A 58 11.30 10.96 10.89
C ASP A 58 12.24 9.76 11.06
N THR A 59 11.71 8.54 11.25
CA THR A 59 12.54 7.36 11.56
C THR A 59 12.58 6.32 10.43
N PHE A 60 11.46 6.09 9.76
CA PHE A 60 11.33 5.13 8.67
C PHE A 60 10.69 5.78 7.45
N SER A 61 11.16 5.43 6.26
CA SER A 61 10.52 5.86 5.02
C SER A 61 9.10 5.29 4.92
N ASN A 62 8.26 5.94 4.12
CA ASN A 62 6.93 5.42 3.80
C ASN A 62 7.02 3.95 3.36
N GLN A 63 7.96 3.57 2.50
CA GLN A 63 8.07 2.19 2.04
C GLN A 63 8.38 1.20 3.17
N GLU A 64 9.23 1.57 4.13
CA GLU A 64 9.58 0.73 5.28
C GLU A 64 8.43 0.56 6.26
N ILE A 65 7.71 1.66 6.55
CA ILE A 65 6.47 1.64 7.34
C ILE A 65 5.48 0.65 6.69
N LEU A 66 5.29 0.78 5.39
CA LEU A 66 4.33 -0.02 4.63
C LEU A 66 4.73 -1.51 4.57
N ASN A 67 6.02 -1.80 4.34
CA ASN A 67 6.59 -3.14 4.43
C ASN A 67 6.35 -3.78 5.80
N THR A 68 6.44 -2.98 6.87
CA THR A 68 6.20 -3.44 8.25
C THR A 68 4.74 -3.82 8.42
N ILE A 69 3.81 -2.91 8.09
CA ILE A 69 2.36 -3.17 8.19
C ILE A 69 1.98 -4.44 7.42
N SER A 70 2.49 -4.59 6.19
CA SER A 70 2.24 -5.77 5.37
C SER A 70 2.65 -7.09 6.03
N SER A 71 3.76 -7.07 6.78
CA SER A 71 4.29 -8.28 7.45
C SER A 71 3.41 -8.73 8.61
N PHE A 72 2.51 -7.87 9.08
CA PHE A 72 1.62 -8.09 10.20
C PHE A 72 0.15 -8.10 9.79
N LYS A 73 -0.17 -8.18 8.49
CA LYS A 73 -1.55 -8.13 7.97
C LYS A 73 -2.48 -9.21 8.55
N ASP A 74 -1.94 -10.40 8.84
CA ASP A 74 -2.70 -11.51 9.44
C ASP A 74 -2.73 -11.47 10.97
N ARG A 75 -2.13 -10.44 11.58
CA ARG A 75 -2.16 -10.20 13.03
C ARG A 75 -3.05 -9.00 13.33
N ASN A 76 -3.68 -9.04 14.50
CA ASN A 76 -4.55 -7.96 14.97
C ASN A 76 -3.72 -6.81 15.58
N ILE A 77 -2.84 -6.20 14.76
CA ILE A 77 -1.98 -5.08 15.16
C ILE A 77 -2.46 -3.83 14.44
N GLN A 78 -2.77 -2.78 15.20
CA GLN A 78 -3.23 -1.50 14.68
C GLN A 78 -2.02 -0.60 14.40
N PHE A 79 -1.96 0.01 13.22
CA PHE A 79 -0.88 0.91 12.83
C PHE A 79 -1.43 2.33 12.58
N LYS A 80 -0.80 3.32 13.21
CA LYS A 80 -1.20 4.73 13.15
C LYS A 80 0.00 5.62 12.83
N ILE A 81 -0.25 6.79 12.25
CA ILE A 81 0.75 7.84 12.02
C ILE A 81 0.35 9.07 12.82
N VAL A 82 1.35 9.71 13.43
CA VAL A 82 1.19 11.08 13.93
C VAL A 82 1.30 12.03 12.75
N PRO A 83 0.23 12.75 12.36
CA PRO A 83 0.26 13.65 11.23
C PRO A 83 1.26 14.79 11.43
N SER A 84 1.98 15.14 10.38
CA SER A 84 2.93 16.26 10.39
C SER A 84 2.64 17.28 9.28
N GLY A 85 3.05 18.54 9.47
CA GLY A 85 2.90 19.59 8.46
C GLY A 85 1.46 19.96 8.10
N LYS A 86 1.07 19.81 6.82
CA LYS A 86 -0.26 20.21 6.31
C LYS A 86 -1.40 19.32 6.81
N GLU A 87 -1.12 18.04 7.07
CA GLU A 87 -2.12 17.09 7.58
C GLU A 87 -2.50 17.41 9.04
N LEU A 88 -1.55 17.94 9.82
CA LEU A 88 -1.80 18.45 11.16
C LEU A 88 -2.76 19.66 11.15
N ILE A 89 -2.60 20.57 10.17
CA ILE A 89 -3.49 21.73 10.02
C ILE A 89 -4.89 21.26 9.67
N LEU A 90 -5.04 20.38 8.68
CA LEU A 90 -6.34 19.85 8.28
C LEU A 90 -7.02 19.09 9.42
N SER A 91 -6.24 18.28 10.15
CA SER A 91 -6.74 17.55 11.30
C SER A 91 -7.21 18.46 12.43
N LYS A 92 -6.50 19.56 12.74
CA LYS A 92 -6.93 20.52 13.76
C LYS A 92 -8.20 21.28 13.37
N LEU A 93 -8.50 21.34 12.08
CA LEU A 93 -9.72 21.98 11.56
C LEU A 93 -10.93 21.05 11.62
N THR A 94 -10.73 19.73 11.54
CA THR A 94 -11.82 18.73 11.55
C THR A 94 -12.04 18.06 12.89
N SER A 95 -11.03 18.01 13.76
CA SER A 95 -11.11 17.37 15.08
C SER A 95 -11.28 18.41 16.19
N ASN A 96 -12.14 18.12 17.18
CA ASN A 96 -12.26 18.93 18.39
C ASN A 96 -10.92 18.98 19.14
N ILE A 97 -10.62 20.13 19.73
CA ILE A 97 -9.28 20.65 20.09
C ILE A 97 -8.49 19.84 21.15
N ASP A 98 -9.01 18.74 21.70
CA ASP A 98 -8.40 18.06 22.85
C ASP A 98 -7.99 16.58 22.64
N ASP A 99 -8.24 15.98 21.48
CA ASP A 99 -7.87 14.57 21.23
C ASP A 99 -6.58 14.44 20.43
N ILE A 100 -5.76 13.42 20.76
CA ILE A 100 -4.57 13.09 19.97
C ILE A 100 -5.05 12.66 18.60
N SER A 101 -4.82 13.48 17.58
CA SER A 101 -5.13 13.09 16.23
C SER A 101 -4.11 12.08 15.72
N LEU A 102 -4.46 10.81 15.84
CA LEU A 102 -3.75 9.72 15.19
C LEU A 102 -4.50 9.38 13.92
N ILE A 103 -3.83 9.45 12.78
CA ILE A 103 -4.41 9.02 11.51
C ILE A 103 -4.13 7.53 11.36
N GLU A 104 -5.19 6.74 11.27
CA GLU A 104 -5.09 5.31 11.03
C GLU A 104 -4.61 5.06 9.59
N ILE A 105 -3.57 4.24 9.41
CA ILE A 105 -3.06 3.90 8.07
C ILE A 105 -3.96 2.81 7.50
N GLU A 106 -5.17 3.18 7.08
CA GLU A 106 -6.01 2.26 6.32
C GLU A 106 -5.53 2.22 4.86
N TYR A 107 -5.12 1.05 4.41
CA TYR A 107 -4.90 0.84 2.98
C TYR A 107 -6.22 0.56 2.29
N ASN A 108 -6.62 1.44 1.37
CA ASN A 108 -7.80 1.17 0.55
C ASN A 108 -7.64 -0.11 -0.28
N ILE A 109 -6.43 -0.52 -0.67
CA ILE A 109 -6.21 -1.79 -1.37
C ILE A 109 -6.42 -3.03 -0.49
N ASN A 110 -6.42 -2.88 0.84
CA ASN A 110 -6.77 -3.95 1.78
C ASN A 110 -8.24 -3.90 2.20
N ASN A 111 -8.98 -2.86 1.82
CA ASN A 111 -10.41 -2.76 2.09
C ASN A 111 -11.16 -3.82 1.28
N LYS A 112 -11.86 -4.72 1.97
CA LYS A 112 -12.58 -5.85 1.37
C LYS A 112 -13.60 -5.40 0.31
N LEU A 113 -14.27 -4.27 0.53
CA LEU A 113 -15.24 -3.73 -0.43
C LEU A 113 -14.54 -3.22 -1.69
N ASN A 114 -13.43 -2.50 -1.57
CA ASN A 114 -12.67 -2.03 -2.73
C ASN A 114 -12.08 -3.20 -3.53
N ILE A 115 -11.52 -4.20 -2.85
CA ILE A 115 -11.04 -5.44 -3.49
C ILE A 115 -12.19 -6.14 -4.23
N PHE A 116 -13.35 -6.28 -3.60
CA PHE A 116 -14.53 -6.91 -4.20
C PHE A 116 -15.01 -6.14 -5.44
N LEU A 117 -15.23 -4.84 -5.31
CA LEU A 117 -15.67 -3.97 -6.40
C LEU A 117 -14.68 -3.98 -7.56
N LYS A 118 -13.37 -3.90 -7.26
CA LYS A 118 -12.32 -3.98 -8.26
C LYS A 118 -12.34 -5.33 -8.98
N ARG A 119 -12.59 -6.42 -8.26
CA ARG A 119 -12.67 -7.75 -8.84
C ARG A 119 -13.89 -7.91 -9.74
N VAL A 120 -15.04 -7.40 -9.34
CA VAL A 120 -16.26 -7.38 -10.18
C VAL A 120 -15.98 -6.60 -11.46
N PHE A 121 -15.38 -5.43 -11.36
CA PHE A 121 -14.96 -4.63 -12.51
C PHE A 121 -14.03 -5.41 -13.45
N ASP A 122 -12.98 -6.04 -12.91
CA ASP A 122 -12.04 -6.84 -13.71
C ASP A 122 -12.74 -7.98 -14.44
N ILE A 123 -13.64 -8.70 -13.79
CA ILE A 123 -14.37 -9.82 -14.40
C ILE A 123 -15.29 -9.32 -15.51
N VAL A 124 -16.11 -8.29 -15.25
CA VAL A 124 -17.06 -7.76 -16.23
C VAL A 124 -16.34 -7.22 -17.45
N LEU A 125 -15.32 -6.38 -17.24
CA LEU A 125 -14.59 -5.77 -18.35
C LEU A 125 -13.77 -6.80 -19.13
N SER A 126 -13.13 -7.76 -18.45
CA SER A 126 -12.36 -8.80 -19.13
C SER A 126 -13.25 -9.77 -19.90
N PHE A 127 -14.43 -10.09 -19.37
CA PHE A 127 -15.42 -10.89 -20.10
C PHE A 127 -15.86 -10.21 -21.40
N ILE A 128 -16.20 -8.91 -21.34
CA ILE A 128 -16.59 -8.13 -22.54
C ILE A 128 -15.44 -8.09 -23.54
N MET A 129 -14.21 -7.82 -23.10
CA MET A 129 -13.03 -7.79 -23.98
C MET A 129 -12.65 -9.16 -24.53
N LEU A 130 -12.89 -10.25 -23.78
CA LEU A 130 -12.67 -11.61 -24.25
C LEU A 130 -13.65 -11.99 -25.36
N LEU A 131 -14.90 -11.52 -25.29
CA LEU A 131 -15.88 -11.76 -26.34
C LEU A 131 -15.60 -10.90 -27.59
N THR A 132 -15.22 -9.63 -27.38
CA THR A 132 -15.14 -8.64 -28.47
C THR A 132 -13.75 -8.46 -29.06
N VAL A 133 -12.69 -8.38 -28.26
CA VAL A 133 -11.34 -8.02 -28.72
C VAL A 133 -10.45 -9.26 -28.93
N TYR A 134 -10.57 -10.26 -28.06
CA TYR A 134 -9.70 -11.42 -28.06
C TYR A 134 -9.76 -12.27 -29.35
N PRO A 135 -10.90 -12.48 -30.02
CA PRO A 135 -10.96 -13.21 -31.28
C PRO A 135 -10.10 -12.55 -32.38
N PHE A 136 -10.13 -11.22 -32.47
CA PHE A 136 -9.33 -10.47 -33.44
C PHE A 136 -7.83 -10.57 -33.14
N ILE A 137 -7.44 -10.50 -31.87
CA ILE A 137 -6.04 -10.70 -31.44
C ILE A 137 -5.55 -12.09 -31.82
N PHE A 138 -6.36 -13.12 -31.54
CA PHE A 138 -6.02 -14.50 -31.83
C PHE A 138 -5.86 -14.72 -33.33
N ILE A 139 -6.81 -14.26 -34.15
CA ILE A 139 -6.75 -14.35 -35.61
C ILE A 139 -5.51 -13.63 -36.15
N TYR A 140 -5.28 -12.38 -35.76
CA TYR A 140 -4.15 -11.60 -36.27
C TYR A 140 -2.78 -12.17 -35.87
N SER A 141 -2.62 -12.60 -34.61
CA SER A 141 -1.34 -13.13 -34.10
C SER A 141 -1.06 -14.54 -34.58
N ASN A 142 -2.06 -15.43 -34.59
CA ASN A 142 -1.84 -16.87 -34.81
C ASN A 142 -2.10 -17.29 -36.26
N ILE A 143 -3.08 -16.68 -36.93
CA ILE A 143 -3.43 -17.03 -38.31
C ILE A 143 -2.57 -16.21 -39.28
N PHE A 144 -2.56 -14.89 -39.12
CA PHE A 144 -1.81 -13.99 -40.01
C PHE A 144 -0.34 -13.82 -39.63
N LYS A 145 0.10 -14.40 -38.50
CA LYS A 145 1.46 -14.26 -37.94
C LYS A 145 1.92 -12.79 -37.82
N GLY A 146 0.97 -11.87 -37.65
CA GLY A 146 1.26 -10.45 -37.51
C GLY A 146 1.93 -10.14 -36.18
N LYS A 147 2.91 -9.22 -36.19
CA LYS A 147 3.51 -8.71 -34.95
C LYS A 147 2.55 -7.71 -34.30
N LEU A 148 2.10 -8.01 -33.07
CA LEU A 148 1.32 -7.07 -32.29
C LEU A 148 2.22 -5.95 -31.76
N GLY A 149 1.72 -4.72 -31.78
CA GLY A 149 2.38 -3.61 -31.09
C GLY A 149 2.49 -3.85 -29.58
N ARG A 150 3.45 -3.20 -28.93
CA ARG A 150 3.79 -3.38 -27.50
C ARG A 150 2.61 -3.27 -26.55
N HIS A 151 1.63 -2.41 -26.84
CA HIS A 151 0.44 -2.24 -26.01
C HIS A 151 -0.61 -3.34 -26.24
N ILE A 152 -0.84 -3.72 -27.50
CA ILE A 152 -1.83 -4.75 -27.86
C ILE A 152 -1.35 -6.14 -27.44
N SER A 153 -0.03 -6.39 -27.43
CA SER A 153 0.52 -7.67 -26.98
C SER A 153 0.17 -8.00 -25.53
N LYS A 154 -0.04 -6.99 -24.68
CA LYS A 154 -0.48 -7.18 -23.28
C LYS A 154 -1.91 -7.71 -23.17
N LEU A 155 -2.76 -7.46 -24.17
CA LEU A 155 -4.14 -7.97 -24.17
C LEU A 155 -4.20 -9.50 -24.36
N LYS A 156 -3.08 -10.15 -24.70
CA LYS A 156 -2.97 -11.61 -24.65
C LYS A 156 -3.17 -12.17 -23.24
N ASP A 157 -2.93 -11.36 -22.20
CA ASP A 157 -3.10 -11.72 -20.80
C ASP A 157 -4.51 -11.44 -20.25
N LEU A 158 -5.47 -11.01 -21.09
CA LEU A 158 -6.89 -10.88 -20.71
C LEU A 158 -7.47 -12.13 -20.01
N PRO A 159 -7.17 -13.36 -20.46
CA PRO A 159 -7.62 -14.56 -19.73
C PRO A 159 -7.08 -14.62 -18.29
N LYS A 160 -5.85 -14.14 -18.03
CA LYS A 160 -5.28 -14.10 -16.67
C LYS A 160 -6.03 -13.10 -15.78
N VAL A 161 -6.52 -11.99 -16.35
CA VAL A 161 -7.38 -11.04 -15.64
C VAL A 161 -8.72 -11.69 -15.31
N PHE A 162 -9.35 -12.35 -16.27
CA PHE A 162 -10.63 -13.05 -16.04
C PHE A 162 -10.52 -14.14 -14.97
N ILE A 163 -9.46 -14.97 -15.01
CA ILE A 163 -9.19 -16.02 -14.00
C ILE A 163 -8.81 -15.42 -12.62
N GLY A 164 -8.34 -14.16 -12.59
CA GLY A 164 -8.03 -13.45 -11.35
C GLY A 164 -6.58 -13.57 -10.88
N LYS A 165 -5.69 -14.09 -11.73
CA LYS A 165 -4.24 -14.05 -11.54
C LYS A 165 -3.66 -12.65 -11.75
N MET A 166 -4.35 -11.81 -12.52
CA MET A 166 -4.00 -10.41 -12.79
C MET A 166 -5.24 -9.51 -12.64
N SER A 167 -5.00 -8.20 -12.70
CA SER A 167 -5.99 -7.13 -12.75
C SER A 167 -5.78 -6.30 -14.03
N PHE A 168 -6.75 -5.50 -14.45
CA PHE A 168 -6.48 -4.48 -15.48
C PHE A 168 -5.47 -3.43 -15.00
N VAL A 169 -5.69 -2.89 -13.80
CA VAL A 169 -4.87 -1.84 -13.17
C VAL A 169 -4.15 -2.42 -11.97
N GLY A 170 -2.83 -2.25 -11.90
CA GLY A 170 -2.01 -2.78 -10.82
C GLY A 170 -0.51 -2.67 -11.13
N ILE A 171 0.29 -3.43 -10.39
CA ILE A 171 1.75 -3.40 -10.47
C ILE A 171 2.20 -3.92 -11.85
N PRO A 172 3.15 -3.25 -12.54
CA PRO A 172 3.69 -3.76 -13.80
C PRO A 172 4.33 -5.15 -13.62
N GLU A 173 4.19 -6.01 -14.62
CA GLU A 173 4.72 -7.38 -14.58
C GLU A 173 6.26 -7.43 -14.48
N TRP A 174 6.95 -6.44 -15.03
CA TRP A 174 8.40 -6.30 -14.99
C TRP A 174 8.92 -5.66 -13.69
N PHE A 175 8.04 -5.07 -12.87
CA PHE A 175 8.44 -4.45 -11.61
C PHE A 175 8.65 -5.55 -10.56
N LYS A 176 9.81 -5.50 -9.88
CA LYS A 176 10.15 -6.47 -8.83
C LYS A 176 9.35 -6.16 -7.56
N ILE A 177 8.71 -7.19 -7.00
CA ILE A 177 7.80 -7.09 -5.84
C ILE A 177 8.49 -7.55 -4.54
N ASP A 178 9.81 -7.77 -4.52
CA ASP A 178 10.49 -8.39 -3.36
C ASP A 178 10.11 -7.74 -2.01
N GLY A 179 9.37 -8.49 -1.18
CA GLY A 179 8.89 -8.07 0.13
C GLY A 179 7.71 -7.08 0.15
N LYS A 180 7.06 -6.81 -0.99
CA LYS A 180 6.05 -5.74 -1.17
C LYS A 180 4.65 -6.25 -1.56
N GLU A 181 4.16 -7.29 -0.90
CA GLU A 181 2.86 -7.89 -1.19
C GLU A 181 1.65 -6.94 -0.97
N TYR A 182 1.80 -5.93 -0.11
CA TYR A 182 0.77 -4.90 0.13
C TYR A 182 0.48 -4.01 -1.09
N LEU A 183 1.33 -3.99 -2.11
CA LEU A 183 1.15 -3.14 -3.29
C LEU A 183 0.02 -3.63 -4.22
N GLY A 184 -0.51 -4.82 -3.98
CA GLY A 184 -1.64 -5.39 -4.73
C GLY A 184 -1.24 -6.30 -5.88
N LYS A 185 -2.22 -6.65 -6.71
CA LYS A 185 -2.03 -7.59 -7.83
C LYS A 185 -1.28 -6.96 -8.99
N ARG A 186 -0.67 -7.82 -9.82
CA ARG A 186 -0.12 -7.43 -11.12
C ARG A 186 -1.22 -6.92 -12.06
N GLY A 187 -0.92 -5.87 -12.80
CA GLY A 187 -1.81 -5.18 -13.72
C GLY A 187 -1.34 -5.26 -15.18
N LEU A 188 -2.29 -5.26 -16.12
CA LEU A 188 -1.97 -5.00 -17.55
C LEU A 188 -1.44 -3.58 -17.76
N THR A 189 -1.96 -2.64 -16.97
CA THR A 189 -1.53 -1.25 -16.85
C THR A 189 -1.50 -0.84 -15.38
N GLY A 190 -1.11 0.40 -15.09
CA GLY A 190 -0.94 0.92 -13.74
C GLY A 190 -0.43 2.36 -13.76
N LEU A 191 -0.32 2.96 -12.57
CA LEU A 191 0.11 4.36 -12.44
C LEU A 191 1.53 4.59 -12.95
N ILE A 192 2.43 3.62 -12.75
CA ILE A 192 3.79 3.70 -13.32
C ILE A 192 3.72 3.81 -14.83
N GLN A 193 2.96 2.94 -15.51
CA GLN A 193 2.89 2.94 -16.97
C GLN A 193 2.27 4.22 -17.56
N ILE A 194 1.35 4.85 -16.82
CA ILE A 194 0.69 6.09 -17.26
C ILE A 194 1.61 7.31 -17.08
N ASN A 195 2.41 7.33 -16.01
CA ASN A 195 3.28 8.45 -15.66
C ASN A 195 4.76 8.23 -16.01
N PHE A 196 5.07 7.15 -16.73
CA PHE A 196 6.44 6.77 -17.05
C PHE A 196 7.14 7.84 -17.90
N TYR A 197 8.38 8.15 -17.55
CA TYR A 197 9.29 8.98 -18.33
C TYR A 197 10.70 8.38 -18.33
N ASP A 198 11.48 8.72 -19.35
CA ASP A 198 12.86 8.24 -19.48
C ASP A 198 13.72 8.79 -18.33
N GLY A 199 14.39 7.87 -17.61
CA GLY A 199 15.21 8.21 -16.45
C GLY A 199 14.49 8.16 -15.09
N MET A 200 13.22 7.75 -15.04
CA MET A 200 12.51 7.51 -13.77
C MET A 200 13.22 6.45 -12.93
N SER A 201 13.43 6.73 -11.64
CA SER A 201 14.12 5.81 -10.72
C SER A 201 13.20 4.69 -10.20
N ASP A 202 13.80 3.59 -9.73
CA ASP A 202 13.06 2.47 -9.13
C ASP A 202 12.27 2.91 -7.88
N ASP A 203 12.79 3.87 -7.11
CA ASP A 203 12.14 4.41 -5.92
C ASP A 203 10.93 5.27 -6.29
N GLU A 204 11.04 6.10 -7.33
CA GLU A 204 9.91 6.87 -7.88
C GLU A 204 8.80 5.95 -8.37
N MET A 205 9.14 4.90 -9.10
CA MET A 205 8.18 3.88 -9.52
C MET A 205 7.51 3.20 -8.33
N ALA A 206 8.28 2.88 -7.29
CA ALA A 206 7.74 2.28 -6.09
C ALA A 206 6.76 3.22 -5.36
N ASN A 207 7.01 4.53 -5.37
CA ASN A 207 6.11 5.54 -4.80
C ASN A 207 4.76 5.58 -5.52
N TYR A 208 4.72 5.42 -6.85
CA TYR A 208 3.45 5.30 -7.58
C TYR A 208 2.65 4.07 -7.16
N ASN A 209 3.29 2.92 -6.96
CA ASN A 209 2.60 1.72 -6.47
C ASN A 209 2.10 1.91 -5.04
N VAL A 210 2.87 2.56 -4.18
CA VAL A 210 2.46 2.91 -2.81
C VAL A 210 1.24 3.84 -2.86
N PHE A 211 1.28 4.87 -3.70
CA PHE A 211 0.19 5.81 -3.87
C PHE A 211 -1.08 5.10 -4.36
N TYR A 212 -0.95 4.20 -5.34
CA TYR A 212 -2.06 3.36 -5.80
C TYR A 212 -2.63 2.51 -4.66
N ALA A 213 -1.78 1.83 -3.90
CA ALA A 213 -2.20 0.96 -2.80
C ALA A 213 -2.93 1.73 -1.68
N LYS A 214 -2.47 2.95 -1.35
CA LYS A 214 -3.11 3.81 -0.36
C LYS A 214 -4.47 4.33 -0.85
N ASN A 215 -4.57 4.75 -2.11
CA ASN A 215 -5.74 5.48 -2.64
C ASN A 215 -6.64 4.64 -3.55
N GLN A 216 -6.48 3.33 -3.59
CA GLN A 216 -7.19 2.47 -4.54
C GLN A 216 -8.71 2.64 -4.42
N SER A 217 -9.34 3.08 -5.50
CA SER A 217 -10.80 3.16 -5.63
C SER A 217 -11.19 2.70 -7.03
N LEU A 218 -12.48 2.70 -7.37
CA LEU A 218 -12.91 2.46 -8.75
C LEU A 218 -12.61 3.66 -9.69
N MET A 219 -12.48 4.87 -9.13
CA MET A 219 -12.21 6.08 -9.94
C MET A 219 -10.73 6.28 -10.26
N LEU A 220 -9.83 5.70 -9.47
CA LEU A 220 -8.38 5.77 -9.61
C LEU A 220 -7.82 4.52 -10.30
#